data_AF-A0A1J4NKC5-F1
#
_entry.id   AF-A0A1J4NKC5-F1
#
_cell.length_a   1.000
_cell.length_b   1.000
_cell.length_c   1.000
_cell.angle_alpha   90.00
_cell.angle_beta   90.00
_cell.angle_gamma   90.00
#
_symmetry.space_group_name_H-M   'P 1'
#
loop_
_entity.id
_entity.type
_entity.pdbx_description
1 polymer ?
#
loop_
_entity_poly.entity_id
_entity_poly.type
_entity_poly.pdbx_seq_one_letter_code
_entity_poly.pdbx_strand_id
1 'polypeptide(L)'
;MDNGWAWVEDGAGLDLFVRDLALCLSVHRDRSPALVWPDGVDTVLAGMRGVPRQRADAELPGVAAGTADLTTGLGELLGCRVGSRYVTLPTGAEGPATAATDLVVLPVLGGCAGRVDPAPPGRARAALTRALEVRLRVGEALYVPRGFGYTLAGTRSPCTLLVLALHPPSW
;
A
#
# COMPACT_ATOMS: atom_id res chain seq x y z
N MET A 1 -24.07 -11.90 34.47
CA MET A 1 -24.36 -11.12 33.25
C MET A 1 -23.04 -10.97 32.53
N ASP A 2 -22.80 -11.91 31.62
CA ASP A 2 -21.58 -12.01 30.83
C ASP A 2 -21.57 -10.92 29.76
N ASN A 3 -20.57 -10.04 29.80
CA ASN A 3 -20.23 -9.17 28.69
C ASN A 3 -18.91 -9.67 28.08
N GLY A 4 -18.97 -10.84 27.45
CA GLY A 4 -17.85 -11.50 26.78
C GLY A 4 -17.90 -11.37 25.25
N TRP A 5 -17.97 -10.14 24.72
CA TRP A 5 -17.95 -9.89 23.26
C TRP A 5 -17.09 -8.67 22.90
N ALA A 6 -15.82 -8.69 23.27
CA ALA A 6 -14.84 -7.76 22.71
C ALA A 6 -13.60 -8.58 22.33
N TRP A 7 -12.95 -8.25 21.21
CA TRP A 7 -11.61 -8.69 20.77
C TRP A 7 -11.46 -9.87 19.78
N VAL A 8 -12.51 -10.38 19.13
CA VAL A 8 -12.33 -11.35 18.01
C VAL A 8 -12.31 -10.67 16.63
N GLU A 9 -12.68 -9.39 16.54
CA GLU A 9 -12.89 -8.70 15.26
C GLU A 9 -11.61 -8.19 14.58
N ASP A 10 -10.55 -7.93 15.34
CA ASP A 10 -9.32 -7.31 14.81
C ASP A 10 -8.56 -8.25 13.84
N GLY A 11 -8.59 -9.56 14.08
CA GLY A 11 -7.94 -10.53 13.20
C GLY A 11 -8.70 -10.78 11.89
N ALA A 12 -10.03 -10.73 11.93
CA ALA A 12 -10.86 -10.98 10.76
C ALA A 12 -10.77 -9.85 9.72
N GLY A 13 -10.69 -8.59 10.17
CA GLY A 13 -10.52 -7.44 9.28
C GLY A 13 -9.17 -7.44 8.57
N LEU A 14 -8.09 -7.76 9.29
CA LEU A 14 -6.76 -7.88 8.68
C LEU A 14 -6.70 -9.03 7.65
N ASP A 15 -7.28 -10.19 7.95
CA ASP A 15 -7.30 -11.33 7.03
C ASP A 15 -8.06 -11.01 5.73
N LEU A 16 -9.22 -10.34 5.81
CA LEU A 16 -9.95 -9.88 4.62
C LEU A 16 -9.11 -8.91 3.78
N PHE A 17 -8.50 -7.92 4.43
CA PHE A 17 -7.65 -6.94 3.75
C PHE A 17 -6.48 -7.60 3.01
N VAL A 18 -5.79 -8.52 3.68
CA VAL A 18 -4.66 -9.27 3.12
C VAL A 18 -5.10 -10.13 1.94
N ARG A 19 -6.24 -10.82 2.04
CA ARG A 19 -6.78 -11.66 0.97
C ARG A 19 -7.19 -10.87 -0.25
N ASP A 20 -7.86 -9.73 -0.08
CA ASP A 20 -8.29 -8.89 -1.20
C ASP A 20 -7.09 -8.30 -1.95
N LEU A 21 -6.08 -7.83 -1.20
CA LEU A 21 -4.83 -7.39 -1.80
C LEU A 21 -4.13 -8.53 -2.54
N ALA A 22 -4.02 -9.71 -1.92
CA ALA A 22 -3.39 -10.87 -2.55
C ALA A 22 -4.13 -11.31 -3.82
N LEU A 23 -5.47 -11.29 -3.80
CA LEU A 23 -6.30 -11.61 -4.96
C LEU A 23 -6.09 -10.60 -6.09
N CYS A 24 -6.15 -9.30 -5.79
CA CYS A 24 -5.88 -8.24 -6.77
C CYS A 24 -4.48 -8.44 -7.39
N LEU A 25 -3.47 -8.67 -6.56
CA LEU A 25 -2.10 -8.88 -7.01
C LEU A 25 -1.94 -10.18 -7.81
N SER A 26 -2.66 -11.25 -7.49
CA SER A 26 -2.61 -12.49 -8.28
C SER A 26 -3.05 -12.30 -9.75
N VAL A 27 -3.92 -11.31 -9.99
CA VAL A 27 -4.43 -10.97 -11.31
C VAL A 27 -3.53 -9.96 -12.01
N HIS A 28 -3.09 -8.92 -11.28
CA HIS A 28 -2.45 -7.75 -11.86
C HIS A 28 -0.93 -7.78 -11.82
N ARG A 29 -0.32 -8.59 -10.95
CA ARG A 29 1.14 -8.67 -10.82
C ARG A 29 1.78 -9.06 -12.14
N ASP A 30 2.80 -8.31 -12.54
CA ASP A 30 3.46 -8.39 -13.85
C ASP A 30 2.57 -8.13 -15.07
N ARG A 31 1.32 -7.66 -14.89
CA ARG A 31 0.38 -7.40 -16.00
C ARG A 31 -0.09 -5.96 -16.13
N SER A 32 -0.46 -5.29 -15.04
CA SER A 32 -0.93 -3.90 -15.09
C SER A 32 -0.94 -3.25 -13.71
N PRO A 33 -0.88 -1.91 -13.60
CA PRO A 33 -1.28 -1.25 -12.37
C PRO A 33 -2.77 -1.46 -12.10
N ALA A 34 -3.16 -1.33 -10.83
CA ALA A 34 -4.54 -1.50 -10.38
C ALA A 34 -4.83 -0.64 -9.14
N LEU A 35 -6.08 -0.20 -9.02
CA LEU A 35 -6.63 0.43 -7.82
C LEU A 35 -7.59 -0.56 -7.17
N VAL A 36 -7.45 -0.79 -5.87
CA VAL A 36 -8.30 -1.72 -5.11
C VAL A 36 -8.80 -1.05 -3.83
N TRP A 37 -10.03 -1.42 -3.45
CA TRP A 37 -10.69 -1.04 -2.20
C TRP A 37 -10.85 -2.31 -1.36
N PRO A 38 -9.79 -2.74 -0.65
CA PRO A 38 -9.83 -3.97 0.13
C PRO A 38 -10.78 -3.84 1.33
N ASP A 39 -11.57 -4.89 1.58
CA ASP A 39 -12.38 -5.00 2.77
C ASP A 39 -11.50 -5.07 4.03
N GLY A 40 -12.03 -4.66 5.18
CA GLY A 40 -11.28 -4.68 6.46
C GLY A 40 -10.21 -3.59 6.59
N VAL A 41 -10.13 -2.64 5.66
CA VAL A 41 -9.16 -1.53 5.71
C VAL A 41 -9.31 -0.67 6.97
N ASP A 42 -10.51 -0.51 7.51
CA ASP A 42 -10.73 0.24 8.74
C ASP A 42 -9.99 -0.37 9.95
N THR A 43 -9.93 -1.71 10.03
CA THR A 43 -9.19 -2.45 11.06
C THR A 43 -7.69 -2.20 10.92
N VAL A 44 -7.17 -2.29 9.69
CA VAL A 44 -5.76 -2.00 9.39
C VAL A 44 -5.42 -0.56 9.76
N LEU A 45 -6.27 0.40 9.38
CA LEU A 45 -6.08 1.80 9.70
C LEU A 45 -6.20 2.09 11.20
N ALA A 46 -7.10 1.42 11.91
CA ALA A 46 -7.24 1.56 13.36
C ALA A 46 -5.95 1.14 14.09
N GLY A 47 -5.31 0.05 13.68
CA GLY A 47 -4.00 -0.37 14.17
C GLY A 47 -2.88 0.65 13.91
N MET A 48 -3.05 1.50 12.88
CA MET A 48 -2.08 2.53 12.49
C MET A 48 -2.33 3.91 13.11
N ARG A 49 -3.44 4.13 13.84
CA ARG A 49 -3.82 5.45 14.41
C ARG A 49 -2.90 5.97 15.53
N GLY A 50 -1.78 5.30 15.80
CA GLY A 50 -0.73 5.76 16.72
C GLY A 50 0.39 6.63 16.11
N VAL A 51 0.51 6.76 14.78
CA VAL A 51 1.66 7.43 14.14
C VAL A 51 1.73 8.93 14.53
N PRO A 52 2.77 9.40 15.26
CA PRO A 52 3.00 10.81 15.51
C PRO A 52 3.39 11.48 14.19
N ARG A 53 2.76 12.60 13.88
CA ARG A 53 2.93 13.38 12.63
C ARG A 53 4.35 13.87 12.31
N GLN A 54 5.38 13.53 13.11
CA GLN A 54 6.61 14.33 13.15
C GLN A 54 7.96 13.60 13.30
N ARG A 55 8.06 12.29 13.04
CA ARG A 55 9.39 11.66 12.91
C ARG A 55 9.42 10.65 11.77
N ALA A 56 10.22 10.97 10.76
CA ALA A 56 10.46 10.12 9.59
C ALA A 56 11.26 8.84 9.91
N ASP A 57 11.84 8.72 11.11
CA ASP A 57 12.84 7.67 11.41
C ASP A 57 12.57 6.84 12.68
N ALA A 58 11.43 7.01 13.36
CA ALA A 58 11.12 6.21 14.56
C ALA A 58 9.77 5.52 14.41
N GLU A 59 9.79 4.24 14.02
CA GLU A 59 8.62 3.37 14.07
C GLU A 59 8.16 3.23 15.54
N LEU A 60 6.91 3.59 15.81
CA LEU A 60 6.33 3.31 17.12
C LEU A 60 6.00 1.80 17.24
N PRO A 61 6.16 1.20 18.43
CA PRO A 61 5.96 -0.24 18.62
C PRO A 61 4.62 -0.80 18.14
N GLY A 62 3.51 -0.08 18.34
CA GLY A 62 2.17 -0.54 17.91
C GLY A 62 1.93 -0.44 16.40
N VAL A 63 2.53 0.55 15.75
CA VAL A 63 2.47 0.73 14.29
C VAL A 63 3.33 -0.35 13.61
N ALA A 64 4.49 -0.64 14.18
CA ALA A 64 5.37 -1.70 13.73
C ALA A 64 4.68 -3.07 13.80
N ALA A 65 3.95 -3.37 14.89
CA ALA A 65 3.22 -4.63 15.04
C ALA A 65 2.13 -4.82 13.97
N GLY A 66 1.21 -3.85 13.80
CA GLY A 66 0.15 -3.96 12.79
C GLY A 66 0.68 -4.03 11.35
N THR A 67 1.82 -3.40 11.08
CA THR A 67 2.47 -3.48 9.77
C THR A 67 3.24 -4.80 9.58
N ALA A 68 3.79 -5.38 10.65
CA ALA A 68 4.45 -6.68 10.63
C ALA A 68 3.47 -7.81 10.30
N ASP A 69 2.27 -7.82 10.90
CA ASP A 69 1.26 -8.83 10.61
C ASP A 69 0.75 -8.71 9.17
N LEU A 70 0.52 -7.48 8.69
CA LEU A 70 0.17 -7.21 7.30
C LEU A 70 1.23 -7.70 6.32
N THR A 71 2.50 -7.34 6.53
CA THR A 71 3.60 -7.73 5.64
C THR A 71 3.85 -9.24 5.67
N THR A 72 3.72 -9.87 6.83
CA THR A 72 3.84 -11.33 7.00
C THR A 72 2.72 -12.05 6.27
N GLY A 73 1.45 -11.74 6.56
CA GLY A 73 0.31 -12.41 5.95
C GLY A 73 0.26 -12.23 4.42
N LEU A 74 0.55 -11.02 3.93
CA LEU A 74 0.63 -10.78 2.49
C LEU A 74 1.80 -11.54 1.85
N GLY A 75 2.95 -11.61 2.53
CA GLY A 75 4.12 -12.34 2.06
C GLY A 75 3.89 -13.85 1.97
N GLU A 76 3.19 -14.42 2.96
CA GLU A 76 2.78 -15.83 2.97
C GLU A 76 1.86 -16.17 1.79
N LEU A 77 0.80 -15.38 1.56
CA LEU A 77 -0.13 -15.62 0.45
C LEU A 77 0.51 -15.43 -0.93
N LEU A 78 1.45 -14.48 -1.06
CA LEU A 78 2.11 -14.18 -2.34
C LEU A 78 3.40 -14.99 -2.57
N GLY A 79 3.85 -15.76 -1.58
CA GLY A 79 5.12 -16.50 -1.63
C GLY A 79 6.33 -15.58 -1.86
N CYS A 80 6.32 -14.37 -1.28
CA CYS A 80 7.38 -13.39 -1.50
C CYS A 80 7.64 -12.54 -0.26
N ARG A 81 8.82 -11.91 -0.18
CA ARG A 81 9.12 -11.00 0.93
C ARG A 81 8.41 -9.67 0.72
N VAL A 82 7.67 -9.20 1.73
CA VAL A 82 7.06 -7.87 1.74
C VAL A 82 7.77 -7.00 2.76
N GLY A 83 8.29 -5.85 2.32
CA GLY A 83 8.76 -4.78 3.19
C GLY A 83 7.73 -3.67 3.29
N SER A 84 7.79 -2.87 4.35
CA SER A 84 6.94 -1.71 4.56
C SER A 84 7.75 -0.47 4.90
N ARG A 85 7.24 0.70 4.53
CA ARG A 85 7.72 1.99 5.04
C ARG A 85 6.63 3.04 4.97
N TYR A 86 6.72 4.03 5.86
CA TYR A 86 5.86 5.21 5.81
C TYR A 86 6.52 6.33 5.00
N VAL A 87 5.73 7.01 4.19
CA VAL A 87 6.14 8.19 3.42
C VAL A 87 5.15 9.31 3.69
N THR A 88 5.64 10.45 4.15
CA THR A 88 4.82 11.67 4.25
C THR A 88 5.08 12.54 3.03
N LEU A 89 4.03 12.81 2.26
CA LEU A 89 4.02 13.78 1.18
C LEU A 89 3.63 15.16 1.74
N PRO A 90 4.56 16.14 1.75
CA PRO A 90 4.24 17.52 2.09
C PRO A 90 3.19 18.11 1.13
N THR A 91 2.54 19.19 1.55
CA THR A 91 1.65 19.97 0.67
C THR A 91 2.43 20.48 -0.54
N GLY A 92 1.90 20.25 -1.74
CA GLY A 92 2.52 20.71 -3.00
C GLY A 92 3.79 19.95 -3.40
N ALA A 93 4.18 18.91 -2.66
CA ALA A 93 5.26 18.03 -3.09
C ALA A 93 4.79 17.20 -4.30
N GLU A 94 5.67 17.10 -5.28
CA GLU A 94 5.53 16.24 -6.44
C GLU A 94 6.92 15.67 -6.76
N GLY A 95 6.96 14.39 -7.09
CA GLY A 95 8.22 13.75 -7.47
C GLY A 95 7.94 12.50 -8.30
N PRO A 96 8.49 12.42 -9.52
CA PRO A 96 8.47 11.17 -10.26
C PRO A 96 9.39 10.17 -9.59
N ALA A 97 8.95 8.91 -9.54
CA ALA A 97 9.73 7.78 -9.08
C ALA A 97 9.57 6.62 -10.07
N THR A 98 10.54 5.71 -10.07
CA THR A 98 10.40 4.43 -10.79
C THR A 98 10.31 3.33 -9.75
N ALA A 99 9.31 2.47 -9.90
CA ALA A 99 9.13 1.32 -9.03
C ALA A 99 10.27 0.31 -9.25
N ALA A 100 11.24 0.27 -8.34
CA ALA A 100 12.36 -0.68 -8.39
C ALA A 100 11.90 -2.13 -8.17
N THR A 101 10.80 -2.30 -7.45
CA THR A 101 10.08 -3.55 -7.21
C THR A 101 8.58 -3.28 -7.29
N ASP A 102 7.76 -4.33 -7.22
CA ASP A 102 6.30 -4.19 -7.12
C ASP A 102 5.92 -3.40 -5.86
N LEU A 103 5.11 -2.36 -6.00
CA LEU A 103 4.69 -1.50 -4.88
C LEU A 103 3.18 -1.54 -4.68
N VAL A 104 2.75 -1.54 -3.42
CA VAL A 104 1.39 -1.19 -3.02
C VAL A 104 1.44 0.10 -2.20
N VAL A 105 0.69 1.12 -2.61
CA VAL A 105 0.65 2.44 -1.98
C VAL A 105 -0.73 2.68 -1.39
N LEU A 106 -0.79 2.85 -0.06
CA LEU A 106 -2.01 3.04 0.71
C LEU A 106 -1.94 4.37 1.47
N PRO A 107 -2.81 5.36 1.20
CA PRO A 107 -2.96 6.49 2.08
C PRO A 107 -3.53 6.05 3.44
N VAL A 108 -2.79 6.32 4.50
CA VAL A 108 -3.24 6.09 5.89
C VAL A 108 -3.72 7.37 6.55
N LEU A 109 -3.33 8.53 6.00
CA LEU A 109 -3.81 9.85 6.40
C LEU A 109 -3.86 10.79 5.19
N GLY A 110 -4.99 11.49 5.01
CA GLY A 110 -5.17 12.46 3.92
C GLY A 110 -5.46 11.79 2.58
N GLY A 111 -4.95 12.37 1.50
CA GLY A 111 -5.07 11.81 0.16
C GLY A 111 -4.21 12.55 -0.85
N CYS A 112 -3.88 11.89 -1.96
CA CYS A 112 -3.01 12.43 -3.00
C CYS A 112 -3.51 12.03 -4.40
N ALA A 113 -3.14 12.80 -5.40
CA ALA A 113 -3.22 12.34 -6.78
C ALA A 113 -2.09 11.33 -7.03
N GLY A 114 -2.40 10.27 -7.78
CA GLY A 114 -1.45 9.27 -8.23
C GLY A 114 -1.51 9.18 -9.75
N ARG A 115 -0.35 9.08 -10.38
CA ARG A 115 -0.22 8.79 -11.81
C ARG A 115 0.75 7.63 -11.99
N VAL A 116 0.40 6.67 -12.84
CA VAL A 116 1.28 5.58 -13.26
C VAL A 116 1.43 5.66 -14.76
N ASP A 117 2.66 5.92 -15.22
CA ASP A 117 2.98 6.03 -16.64
C ASP A 117 3.24 4.66 -17.28
N PRO A 118 2.94 4.49 -18.58
CA PRO A 118 3.35 3.31 -19.33
C PRO A 118 4.83 2.99 -19.12
N ALA A 119 5.14 1.73 -18.81
CA ALA A 119 6.54 1.30 -18.78
C ALA A 119 7.15 1.43 -20.18
N PRO A 120 8.42 1.89 -20.29
CA PRO A 120 9.13 1.88 -21.56
C PRO A 120 9.18 0.46 -22.16
N PRO A 121 9.20 0.32 -23.50
CA PRO A 121 9.32 -0.97 -24.16
C PRO A 121 10.48 -1.80 -23.59
N GLY A 122 10.21 -3.06 -23.25
CA GLY A 122 11.22 -3.99 -22.71
C GLY A 122 11.56 -3.81 -21.22
N ARG A 123 10.99 -2.83 -20.51
CA ARG A 123 11.23 -2.64 -19.06
C ARG A 123 10.23 -3.31 -18.14
N ALA A 124 9.03 -3.62 -18.64
CA ALA A 124 8.05 -4.35 -17.87
C ALA A 124 7.31 -5.36 -18.76
N ARG A 125 6.90 -6.46 -18.13
CA ARG A 125 5.99 -7.44 -18.73
C ARG A 125 4.55 -6.93 -18.79
N ALA A 126 4.22 -6.05 -17.84
CA ALA A 126 2.93 -5.42 -17.73
C ALA A 126 2.69 -4.40 -18.85
N ALA A 127 1.45 -4.38 -19.36
CA ALA A 127 1.03 -3.51 -20.45
C ALA A 127 0.11 -2.42 -19.93
N LEU A 128 0.46 -1.18 -20.23
CA LEU A 128 -0.38 -0.01 -20.04
C LEU A 128 -0.17 0.90 -21.25
N THR A 129 -1.23 1.20 -22.00
CA THR A 129 -1.12 2.01 -23.24
C THR A 129 -1.26 3.50 -22.99
N ARG A 130 -1.84 3.89 -21.85
CA ARG A 130 -2.05 5.28 -21.42
C ARG A 130 -1.84 5.38 -19.92
N ALA A 131 -1.36 6.52 -19.45
CA ALA A 131 -1.17 6.70 -18.03
C ALA A 131 -2.47 6.49 -17.24
N LEU A 132 -2.36 5.81 -16.11
CA LEU A 132 -3.43 5.66 -15.14
C LEU A 132 -3.35 6.84 -14.17
N GLU A 133 -4.38 7.68 -14.15
CA GLU A 133 -4.50 8.80 -13.23
C GLU A 133 -5.63 8.51 -12.23
N VAL A 134 -5.30 8.62 -10.94
CA VAL A 134 -6.20 8.30 -9.84
C VAL A 134 -6.07 9.34 -8.74
N ARG A 135 -7.11 9.47 -7.92
CA ARG A 135 -7.05 10.24 -6.68
C ARG A 135 -7.19 9.29 -5.50
N LEU A 136 -6.06 9.00 -4.87
CA LEU A 136 -5.97 8.08 -3.74
C LEU A 136 -6.51 8.72 -2.46
N ARG A 137 -7.38 7.98 -1.79
CA ARG A 137 -7.97 8.32 -0.50
C ARG A 137 -7.61 7.26 0.53
N VAL A 138 -7.80 7.62 1.80
CA VAL A 138 -7.76 6.63 2.88
C VAL A 138 -8.74 5.50 2.57
N GLY A 139 -8.27 4.26 2.66
CA GLY A 139 -9.06 3.07 2.30
C GLY A 139 -8.72 2.48 0.93
N GLU A 140 -7.97 3.20 0.09
CA GLU A 140 -7.68 2.78 -1.29
C GLU A 140 -6.20 2.37 -1.42
N ALA A 141 -5.93 1.29 -2.15
CA ALA A 141 -4.58 0.83 -2.41
C ALA A 141 -4.28 0.85 -3.92
N LEU A 142 -3.19 1.52 -4.28
CA LEU A 142 -2.66 1.53 -5.64
C LEU A 142 -1.52 0.53 -5.78
N TYR A 143 -1.70 -0.47 -6.64
CA TYR A 143 -0.62 -1.34 -7.09
C TYR A 143 0.13 -0.70 -8.27
N VAL A 144 1.46 -0.60 -8.13
CA VAL A 144 2.38 -0.13 -9.17
C VAL A 144 3.37 -1.26 -9.48
N PRO A 145 3.32 -1.84 -10.70
CA PRO A 145 4.24 -2.90 -11.07
C PRO A 145 5.68 -2.41 -11.15
N ARG A 146 6.63 -3.33 -10.92
CA ARG A 146 8.06 -3.07 -11.16
C ARG A 146 8.30 -2.50 -12.56
N GLY A 147 9.17 -1.50 -12.64
CA GLY A 147 9.61 -0.88 -13.89
C GLY A 147 8.70 0.24 -14.40
N PHE A 148 7.55 0.46 -13.77
CA PHE A 148 6.67 1.59 -14.09
C PHE A 148 7.17 2.88 -13.45
N GLY A 149 7.05 3.97 -14.23
CA GLY A 149 7.14 5.32 -13.69
C GLY A 149 5.85 5.66 -12.96
N TYR A 150 5.96 6.31 -11.82
CA TYR A 150 4.80 6.81 -11.09
C TYR A 150 5.10 8.15 -10.42
N THR A 151 4.06 8.95 -10.24
CA THR A 151 4.11 10.23 -9.55
C THR A 151 3.01 10.27 -8.51
N LEU A 152 3.34 10.75 -7.31
CA LEU A 152 2.37 11.04 -6.25
C LEU A 152 2.43 12.56 -5.97
N ALA A 153 1.29 13.23 -6.08
CA ALA A 153 1.21 14.69 -6.06
C ALA A 153 -0.14 15.20 -5.52
N GLY A 154 -0.40 16.50 -5.68
CA GLY A 154 -1.75 17.06 -5.53
C GLY A 154 -2.30 17.08 -4.10
N THR A 155 -1.43 17.00 -3.10
CA THR A 155 -1.78 17.10 -1.69
C THR A 155 -2.18 18.54 -1.35
N ARG A 156 -3.45 18.78 -1.01
CA ARG A 156 -3.93 20.05 -0.43
C ARG A 156 -3.66 20.15 1.08
N SER A 157 -3.27 19.03 1.68
CA SER A 157 -2.82 18.88 3.06
C SER A 157 -1.78 17.74 3.10
N PRO A 158 -0.89 17.69 4.10
CA PRO A 158 0.07 16.59 4.22
C PRO A 158 -0.63 15.23 4.16
N CYS A 159 -0.07 14.31 3.39
CA CYS A 159 -0.60 12.96 3.21
C CYS A 159 0.44 11.94 3.67
N THR A 160 0.06 11.03 4.56
CA THR A 160 0.91 9.92 4.98
C THR A 160 0.48 8.66 4.26
N LEU A 161 1.44 7.99 3.64
CA LEU A 161 1.28 6.76 2.88
C LEU A 161 2.00 5.64 3.60
N LEU A 162 1.39 4.46 3.63
CA LEU A 162 2.08 3.19 3.80
C LEU A 162 2.45 2.67 2.41
N VAL A 163 3.74 2.41 2.21
CA VAL A 163 4.26 1.81 0.98
C VAL A 163 4.74 0.40 1.29
N LEU A 164 4.12 -0.60 0.68
CA LEU A 164 4.54 -1.99 0.72
C LEU A 164 5.39 -2.29 -0.52
N ALA A 165 6.57 -2.86 -0.31
CA ALA A 165 7.49 -3.27 -1.36
C ALA A 165 7.53 -4.80 -1.43
N LEU A 166 7.09 -5.36 -2.55
CA LEU A 166 7.03 -6.80 -2.79
C LEU A 166 8.30 -7.21 -3.52
N HIS A 167 9.19 -7.92 -2.84
CA HIS A 167 10.45 -8.38 -3.41
C HIS A 167 10.28 -9.78 -3.99
N PRO A 168 10.80 -10.06 -5.19
CA PRO A 168 10.82 -11.42 -5.71
C PRO A 168 11.59 -12.32 -4.73
N PRO A 169 11.23 -13.61 -4.65
CA PRO A 169 11.98 -14.57 -3.85
C PRO A 169 13.45 -14.54 -4.28
N SER A 170 14.37 -14.40 -3.32
CA SER A 170 15.80 -14.59 -3.56
C SER A 170 16.06 -16.09 -3.57
N TRP A 171 16.35 -16.64 -4.74
CA TRP A 171 16.76 -18.04 -4.91
C TRP A 171 18.27 -18.15 -4.69
#